data_AF-A0A9E3TKZ7-F1
#
_entry.id   AF-A0A9E3TKZ7-F1
#
_cell.length_a   1.000
_cell.length_b   1.000
_cell.length_c   1.000
_cell.angle_alpha   90.00
_cell.angle_beta   90.00
_cell.angle_gamma   90.00
#
_symmetry.space_group_name_H-M   'P 1'
#
loop_
_entity.id
_entity.type
_entity.pdbx_description
1 polymer ?
#
loop_
_entity_poly.entity_id
_entity_poly.type
_entity_poly.pdbx_seq_one_letter_code
_entity_poly.pdbx_strand_id
1 'polypeptide(L)'
;MIRSEPHGGTIRSRQPNRVARRTDATLRRSALLAAIGAGIVVLTLVAFQGALGNGFVNYDDGVYVTANAHVQKGLTADSIAWAFTATECSNWHPLTWLSHMLDVQLFGLDAGRHHLVSLLLHAANALLLFLLLVR
;
A
#
# COMPACT_ATOMS: atom_id res chain seq x y z
N MET A 1 81.12 8.73 16.71
CA MET A 1 80.39 8.48 15.46
C MET A 1 79.00 8.00 15.83
N ILE A 2 78.03 8.91 15.84
CA ILE A 2 76.68 8.74 16.38
C ILE A 2 75.81 8.08 15.28
N ARG A 3 75.27 6.89 15.53
CA ARG A 3 74.21 6.30 14.68
C ARG A 3 72.86 6.66 15.28
N SER A 4 72.13 7.50 14.57
CA SER A 4 70.74 7.87 14.82
C SER A 4 69.80 6.73 14.44
N GLU A 5 69.01 6.26 15.40
CA GLU A 5 67.89 5.35 15.19
C GLU A 5 66.76 6.06 14.41
N PRO A 6 66.12 5.44 13.40
CA PRO A 6 64.95 6.01 12.76
C PRO A 6 63.71 5.73 13.64
N HIS A 7 63.11 6.79 14.17
CA HIS A 7 61.82 6.73 14.84
C HIS A 7 60.73 6.28 13.86
N GLY A 8 60.36 5.00 13.95
CA GLY A 8 59.20 4.42 13.30
C GLY A 8 57.91 5.03 13.84
N GLY A 9 57.45 6.09 13.18
CA GLY A 9 56.11 6.66 13.39
C GLY A 9 55.06 5.60 13.09
N THR A 10 54.45 5.06 14.14
CA THR A 10 53.32 4.14 14.01
C THR A 10 52.17 4.89 13.34
N ILE A 11 51.89 4.58 12.07
CA ILE A 11 50.69 5.04 11.38
C ILE A 11 49.51 4.43 12.14
N ARG A 12 48.95 5.15 13.11
CA ARG A 12 47.66 4.81 13.71
C ARG A 12 46.64 4.88 12.59
N SER A 13 46.30 3.72 12.03
CA SER A 13 45.14 3.57 11.18
C SER A 13 43.96 4.17 11.93
N ARG A 14 43.43 5.31 11.48
CA ARG A 14 42.21 5.91 12.05
C ARG A 14 41.09 4.90 11.81
N GLN A 15 40.84 4.03 12.78
CA GLN A 15 39.67 3.18 12.74
C GLN A 15 38.45 4.10 12.72
N PRO A 16 37.55 3.94 11.74
CA PRO A 16 36.36 4.78 11.66
C PRO A 16 35.58 4.69 12.98
N ASN A 17 35.20 5.84 13.49
CA ASN A 17 34.50 5.98 14.76
C ASN A 17 33.28 5.03 14.79
N ARG A 18 33.18 4.16 15.81
CA ARG A 18 32.09 3.16 15.94
C ARG A 18 30.70 3.79 15.81
N VAL A 19 30.55 5.06 16.23
CA VAL A 19 29.31 5.83 16.09
C VAL A 19 28.96 6.07 14.61
N ALA A 20 29.91 6.55 13.80
CA ALA A 20 29.71 6.78 12.37
C ALA A 20 29.31 5.49 11.63
N ARG A 21 29.98 4.37 11.95
CA ARG A 21 29.68 3.07 11.35
C ARG A 21 28.27 2.55 11.69
N ARG A 22 27.76 2.86 12.89
CA ARG A 22 26.39 2.53 13.30
C ARG A 22 25.37 3.39 12.56
N THR A 23 25.61 4.69 12.43
CA THR A 23 24.72 5.61 11.70
C THR A 23 24.60 5.20 10.24
N ASP A 24 25.72 4.88 9.58
CA ASP A 24 25.74 4.42 8.18
C ASP A 24 24.96 3.12 8.00
N ALA A 25 25.09 2.17 8.93
CA ALA A 25 24.38 0.90 8.88
C ALA A 25 22.86 1.09 9.06
N THR A 26 22.44 1.96 9.98
CA THR A 26 21.02 2.29 10.18
C THR A 26 20.43 2.99 8.96
N LEU A 27 21.13 3.97 8.39
CA LEU A 27 20.68 4.67 7.18
C LEU A 27 20.56 3.72 5.98
N ARG A 28 21.53 2.82 5.78
CA ARG A 28 21.48 1.79 4.73
C ARG A 28 20.30 0.84 4.92
N ARG A 29 20.02 0.43 6.16
CA ARG A 29 18.86 -0.42 6.47
C ARG A 29 17.55 0.29 6.16
N SER A 30 17.39 1.54 6.61
CA SER A 30 16.18 2.33 6.34
C SER A 30 15.97 2.56 4.84
N ALA A 31 17.04 2.88 4.10
CA ALA A 31 16.99 3.03 2.65
C ALA A 31 16.58 1.73 1.94
N LEU A 32 17.13 0.59 2.37
CA LEU A 32 16.75 -0.72 1.83
C LEU A 32 15.28 -1.04 2.09
N LEU A 33 14.79 -0.82 3.31
CA LEU A 33 13.38 -1.07 3.64
C LEU A 33 12.44 -0.16 2.83
N ALA A 34 12.81 1.11 2.65
CA ALA A 34 12.06 2.03 1.80
C ALA A 34 12.05 1.58 0.33
N ALA A 35 13.19 1.12 -0.19
CA ALA A 35 13.27 0.60 -1.56
C ALA A 35 12.43 -0.67 -1.75
N ILE A 36 12.43 -1.58 -0.79
CA ILE A 36 11.57 -2.78 -0.82
C ILE A 36 10.10 -2.38 -0.77
N GLY A 37 9.72 -1.47 0.14
CA GLY A 37 8.34 -0.97 0.23
C GLY A 37 7.87 -0.31 -1.06
N ALA A 38 8.70 0.54 -1.67
CA ALA A 38 8.41 1.14 -2.98
C ALA A 38 8.29 0.08 -4.08
N GLY A 39 9.18 -0.93 -4.08
CA GLY A 39 9.13 -2.07 -4.99
C GLY A 39 7.82 -2.86 -4.89
N ILE A 40 7.32 -3.12 -3.68
CA ILE A 40 6.03 -3.79 -3.45
C ILE A 40 4.89 -3.00 -4.08
N VAL A 41 4.82 -1.68 -3.86
CA VAL A 41 3.78 -0.83 -4.45
C VAL A 41 3.85 -0.87 -5.97
N VAL A 42 5.02 -0.63 -6.55
CA VAL A 42 5.20 -0.60 -8.02
C VAL A 42 4.84 -1.95 -8.64
N LEU A 43 5.35 -3.05 -8.08
CA LEU A 43 5.06 -4.39 -8.59
C LEU A 43 3.58 -4.73 -8.50
N THR A 44 2.90 -4.34 -7.42
CA THR A 44 1.45 -4.54 -7.28
C THR A 44 0.69 -3.79 -8.37
N LEU A 45 1.00 -2.50 -8.59
CA LEU A 45 0.34 -1.71 -9.62
C LEU A 45 0.57 -2.29 -11.03
N VAL A 46 1.81 -2.65 -11.35
CA VAL A 46 2.18 -3.20 -12.67
C VAL A 46 1.54 -4.57 -12.91
N ALA A 47 1.52 -5.45 -11.90
CA ALA A 47 0.94 -6.79 -12.03
C ALA A 47 -0.57 -6.75 -12.32
N PHE A 48 -1.28 -5.77 -11.73
CA PHE A 48 -2.74 -5.66 -11.83
C PHE A 48 -3.24 -4.54 -12.75
N GLN A 49 -2.36 -3.82 -13.45
CA GLN A 49 -2.74 -2.70 -14.33
C GLN A 49 -3.78 -3.08 -15.40
N GLY A 50 -3.77 -4.35 -15.85
CA GLY A 50 -4.74 -4.85 -16.83
C GLY A 50 -6.19 -4.77 -16.35
N ALA A 51 -6.43 -4.84 -15.03
CA ALA A 51 -7.77 -4.74 -14.46
C ALA A 51 -8.44 -3.39 -14.75
N LEU A 52 -7.66 -2.32 -14.95
CA LEU A 52 -8.18 -0.98 -15.24
C LEU A 52 -8.91 -0.90 -16.57
N GLY A 53 -8.62 -1.81 -17.51
CA GLY A 53 -9.30 -1.91 -18.81
C GLY A 53 -10.48 -2.88 -18.83
N ASN A 54 -10.71 -3.62 -17.73
CA ASN A 54 -11.77 -4.62 -17.65
C ASN A 54 -13.11 -3.96 -17.23
N GLY A 55 -14.22 -4.48 -17.75
CA GLY A 55 -15.57 -4.09 -17.34
C GLY A 55 -16.07 -4.88 -16.14
N PHE A 56 -17.28 -4.55 -15.67
CA PHE A 56 -18.01 -5.35 -14.71
C PHE A 56 -18.35 -6.74 -15.31
N VAL A 57 -18.38 -7.76 -14.46
CA VAL A 57 -18.66 -9.16 -14.82
C VAL A 57 -20.00 -9.62 -14.24
N ASN A 58 -20.68 -10.51 -14.96
CA ASN A 58 -21.97 -11.07 -14.54
C ASN A 58 -21.78 -12.22 -13.52
N TYR A 59 -21.22 -11.90 -12.36
CA TYR A 59 -21.08 -12.83 -11.24
C TYR A 59 -21.63 -12.18 -9.98
N ASP A 60 -20.89 -11.26 -9.38
CA ASP A 60 -21.22 -10.57 -8.13
C ASP A 60 -21.37 -9.05 -8.31
N ASP A 61 -20.74 -8.44 -9.32
CA ASP A 61 -20.85 -7.00 -9.59
C ASP A 61 -22.29 -6.49 -9.74
N GLY A 62 -23.20 -7.35 -10.21
CA GLY A 62 -24.64 -7.10 -10.19
C GLY A 62 -25.14 -6.76 -8.79
N VAL A 63 -24.91 -7.66 -7.86
CA VAL A 63 -25.41 -7.53 -6.47
C VAL A 63 -24.66 -6.46 -5.70
N TYR A 64 -23.37 -6.28 -5.98
CA TYR A 64 -22.55 -5.33 -5.23
C TYR A 64 -22.62 -3.90 -5.74
N VAL A 65 -22.87 -3.68 -7.04
CA VAL A 65 -22.76 -2.35 -7.66
C VAL A 65 -23.86 -2.09 -8.69
N THR A 66 -23.89 -2.84 -9.78
CA THR A 66 -24.61 -2.46 -11.01
C THR A 66 -26.11 -2.71 -10.99
N ALA A 67 -26.63 -3.48 -10.03
CA ALA A 67 -28.06 -3.67 -9.78
C ALA A 67 -28.50 -3.26 -8.36
N ASN A 68 -27.58 -2.77 -7.52
CA ASN A 68 -27.88 -2.39 -6.16
C ASN A 68 -28.33 -0.93 -6.06
N ALA A 69 -29.63 -0.72 -5.86
CA ALA A 69 -30.23 0.61 -5.82
C ALA A 69 -29.73 1.50 -4.66
N HIS A 70 -29.32 0.91 -3.53
CA HIS A 70 -28.76 1.68 -2.41
C HIS A 70 -27.34 2.15 -2.74
N VAL A 71 -26.52 1.26 -3.31
CA VAL A 71 -25.16 1.60 -3.74
C VAL A 71 -25.19 2.65 -4.85
N GLN A 72 -26.09 2.52 -5.82
CA GLN A 72 -26.21 3.46 -6.94
C GLN A 72 -26.64 4.87 -6.55
N LYS A 73 -27.32 5.03 -5.41
CA LYS A 73 -27.69 6.34 -4.86
C LYS A 73 -26.52 7.06 -4.21
N GLY A 74 -25.39 6.39 -3.97
CA GLY A 74 -24.24 6.95 -3.25
C GLY A 74 -24.50 7.15 -1.76
N LEU A 75 -23.70 8.00 -1.12
CA LEU A 75 -23.73 8.23 0.33
C LEU A 75 -24.89 9.16 0.73
N THR A 76 -26.09 8.61 0.70
CA THR A 76 -27.31 9.21 1.27
C THR A 76 -27.57 8.67 2.67
N ALA A 77 -28.32 9.41 3.51
CA ALA A 77 -28.66 8.96 4.86
C ALA A 77 -29.33 7.57 4.85
N ASP A 78 -30.27 7.34 3.93
CA ASP A 78 -30.96 6.06 3.76
C ASP A 78 -30.00 4.93 3.35
N SER A 79 -29.07 5.20 2.42
CA SER A 79 -28.13 4.18 1.93
C SER A 79 -27.05 3.86 2.97
N ILE A 80 -26.64 4.84 3.77
CA ILE A 80 -25.75 4.63 4.92
C ILE A 80 -26.45 3.80 5.99
N ALA A 81 -27.69 4.13 6.37
CA ALA A 81 -28.44 3.34 7.35
C ALA A 81 -28.66 1.89 6.87
N TRP A 82 -28.94 1.72 5.57
CA TRP A 82 -29.02 0.42 4.94
C TRP A 82 -27.69 -0.35 5.02
N ALA A 83 -26.54 0.28 4.75
CA ALA A 83 -25.23 -0.38 4.79
C ALA A 83 -24.93 -1.08 6.13
N PHE A 84 -25.39 -0.50 7.26
CA PHE A 84 -25.18 -1.06 8.60
C PHE A 84 -26.17 -2.16 8.99
N THR A 85 -27.24 -2.36 8.21
CA THR A 85 -28.27 -3.36 8.47
C THR A 85 -28.32 -4.46 7.39
N ALA A 86 -27.70 -4.22 6.23
CA ALA A 86 -27.67 -5.14 5.11
C ALA A 86 -26.86 -6.41 5.41
N THR A 87 -27.43 -7.54 5.01
CA THR A 87 -26.78 -8.86 5.00
C THR A 87 -26.81 -9.47 3.59
N GLU A 88 -26.78 -8.63 2.55
CA GLU A 88 -26.76 -9.05 1.15
C GLU A 88 -25.58 -9.99 0.89
N CYS A 89 -25.74 -10.94 -0.03
CA CYS A 89 -24.76 -12.00 -0.29
C CYS A 89 -24.37 -12.83 0.95
N SER A 90 -25.25 -12.92 1.97
CA SER A 90 -24.98 -13.60 3.25
C SER A 90 -23.83 -13.01 4.06
N ASN A 91 -23.45 -11.75 3.83
CA ASN A 91 -22.34 -11.11 4.52
C ASN A 91 -22.78 -9.78 5.15
N TRP A 92 -22.30 -9.49 6.36
CA TRP A 92 -22.42 -8.16 6.98
C TRP A 92 -21.09 -7.40 6.83
N HIS A 93 -21.07 -6.38 5.99
CA HIS A 93 -19.84 -5.62 5.64
C HIS A 93 -20.15 -4.16 5.29
N PRO A 94 -20.55 -3.34 6.29
CA PRO A 94 -20.95 -1.95 6.07
C PRO A 94 -19.88 -1.10 5.38
N LEU A 95 -18.60 -1.29 5.72
CA LEU A 95 -17.52 -0.50 5.12
C LEU A 95 -17.37 -0.76 3.62
N THR A 96 -17.58 -1.99 3.16
CA THR A 96 -17.56 -2.32 1.73
C THR A 96 -18.72 -1.65 1.01
N TRP A 97 -19.92 -1.64 1.61
CA TRP A 97 -21.07 -0.93 1.04
C TRP A 97 -20.81 0.57 0.90
N LEU A 98 -20.28 1.20 1.96
CA LEU A 98 -19.93 2.60 1.95
C LEU A 98 -18.82 2.91 0.92
N SER A 99 -17.86 2.01 0.73
CA SER A 99 -16.82 2.14 -0.29
C SER A 99 -17.43 2.16 -1.70
N HIS A 100 -18.26 1.18 -2.05
CA HIS A 100 -18.91 1.15 -3.37
C HIS A 100 -19.84 2.34 -3.60
N MET A 101 -20.59 2.78 -2.56
CA MET A 101 -21.41 3.99 -2.63
C MET A 101 -20.56 5.22 -2.95
N LEU A 102 -19.41 5.36 -2.30
CA LEU A 102 -18.49 6.46 -2.56
C LEU A 102 -17.93 6.39 -3.98
N ASP A 103 -17.54 5.20 -4.45
CA ASP A 103 -17.02 5.01 -5.81
C ASP A 103 -18.06 5.36 -6.86
N VAL A 104 -19.32 4.92 -6.68
CA VAL A 104 -20.43 5.34 -7.55
C VAL A 104 -20.62 6.85 -7.49
N GLN A 105 -20.61 7.46 -6.31
CA GLN A 105 -20.86 8.89 -6.17
C GLN A 105 -19.78 9.74 -6.86
N LEU A 106 -18.52 9.29 -6.85
CA LEU A 106 -17.40 10.00 -7.46
C LEU A 106 -17.26 9.70 -8.95
N PHE A 107 -17.56 8.48 -9.39
CA PHE A 107 -17.16 7.97 -10.70
C PHE A 107 -18.30 7.39 -11.53
N GLY A 108 -19.51 7.29 -10.97
CA GLY A 108 -20.63 6.58 -11.59
C GLY A 108 -20.33 5.09 -11.74
N LEU A 109 -20.92 4.46 -12.76
CA LEU A 109 -20.70 3.05 -13.10
C LEU A 109 -19.51 2.88 -14.07
N ASP A 110 -18.36 3.46 -13.72
CA ASP A 110 -17.10 3.28 -14.44
C ASP A 110 -16.28 2.16 -13.77
N ALA A 111 -16.34 0.95 -14.35
CA ALA A 111 -15.64 -0.22 -13.82
C ALA A 111 -14.14 0.02 -13.64
N GLY A 112 -13.49 0.69 -14.59
CA GLY A 112 -12.05 0.96 -14.55
C GLY A 112 -11.67 1.82 -13.34
N ARG A 113 -12.50 2.80 -12.97
CA ARG A 113 -12.28 3.64 -11.79
C ARG A 113 -12.53 2.89 -10.48
N HIS A 114 -13.53 2.01 -10.44
CA HIS A 114 -13.78 1.13 -9.27
C HIS A 114 -12.62 0.14 -9.07
N HIS A 115 -12.10 -0.42 -10.16
CA HIS A 115 -10.90 -1.26 -10.14
C HIS A 115 -9.66 -0.47 -9.71
N LEU A 116 -9.52 0.80 -10.11
CA LEU A 116 -8.42 1.66 -9.67
C LEU A 116 -8.42 1.84 -8.15
N VAL A 117 -9.58 2.14 -7.54
CA VAL A 117 -9.70 2.29 -6.09
C VAL A 117 -9.32 0.98 -5.39
N SER A 118 -9.85 -0.15 -5.87
CA SER A 118 -9.52 -1.47 -5.34
C SER A 118 -8.02 -1.78 -5.44
N LEU A 119 -7.39 -1.44 -6.56
CA LEU A 119 -5.95 -1.64 -6.77
C LEU A 119 -5.09 -0.76 -5.84
N LEU A 120 -5.48 0.49 -5.62
CA LEU A 120 -4.80 1.37 -4.67
C LEU A 120 -4.91 0.86 -3.23
N LEU A 121 -6.11 0.38 -2.83
CA LEU A 121 -6.31 -0.26 -1.52
C LEU A 121 -5.48 -1.54 -1.39
N HIS A 122 -5.39 -2.35 -2.45
CA HIS A 122 -4.55 -3.56 -2.44
C HIS A 122 -3.06 -3.23 -2.27
N ALA A 123 -2.54 -2.24 -3.01
CA ALA A 123 -1.16 -1.79 -2.87
C ALA A 123 -0.89 -1.21 -1.48
N ALA A 124 -1.82 -0.44 -0.91
CA ALA A 124 -1.72 0.09 0.44
C ALA A 124 -1.68 -1.04 1.48
N ASN A 125 -2.55 -2.04 1.37
CA ASN A 125 -2.58 -3.19 2.28
C ASN A 125 -1.31 -4.03 2.18
N ALA A 126 -0.78 -4.26 0.97
CA ALA A 126 0.50 -4.95 0.78
C ALA A 126 1.67 -4.21 1.44
N LEU A 127 1.72 -2.87 1.30
CA LEU A 127 2.71 -2.04 1.97
C LEU A 127 2.54 -2.06 3.50
N LEU A 128 1.31 -1.96 4.00
CA LEU A 128 1.03 -2.01 5.44
C LEU A 128 1.45 -3.35 6.05
N LEU A 129 1.17 -4.46 5.37
CA LEU A 129 1.61 -5.79 5.79
C LEU A 129 3.14 -5.87 5.84
N PHE A 130 3.84 -5.39 4.81
CA PHE A 130 5.29 -5.31 4.83
C PHE A 130 5.81 -4.49 6.02
N LEU A 131 5.26 -3.29 6.25
CA LEU A 131 5.64 -2.43 7.37
C LEU A 131 5.37 -3.09 8.73
N LEU A 132 4.31 -3.89 8.86
CA LEU A 132 4.03 -4.65 10.07
C LEU A 132 5.06 -5.76 10.31
N LEU A 133 5.50 -6.45 9.26
CA LEU A 133 6.46 -7.56 9.35
C LEU A 133 7.90 -7.12 9.60
N VAL A 134 8.27 -5.90 9.20
CA VAL A 134 9.64 -5.37 9.39
C VAL A 134 9.81 -4.49 10.64
N ARG A 135 8.72 -4.26 11.38
CA ARG A 135 8.76 -3.67 12.72
C ARG A 135 9.33 -4.66 13.73
#